data_AF-A0A2E6LZU3-F1
#
_entry.id   AF-A0A2E6LZU3-F1
#
_cell.length_a   1.000
_cell.length_b   1.000
_cell.length_c   1.000
_cell.angle_alpha   90.00
_cell.angle_beta   90.00
_cell.angle_gamma   90.00
#
_symmetry.space_group_name_H-M   'P 1'
#
loop_
_entity.id
_entity.type
_entity.pdbx_description
1 polymer ?
#
loop_
_entity_poly.entity_id
_entity_poly.type
_entity_poly.pdbx_seq_one_letter_code
_entity_poly.pdbx_strand_id
1 'polypeptide(L)'
;MTKDEIENYISIGVRGAVCVYRERLLSLPLLVMSIYISGKMGRFILNIDFDPIDMVDTGEGWSWQSEAVTLEDIIHVLEVFQSKPLLHWENFNKAGKLSYYDENVDNEEYLQKETSFKTDMLYGEKLLPLGINWVGRP
;
A
#
# COMPACT_ATOMS: atom_id res chain seq x y z
N MET A 1 -12.89 -8.16 6.65
CA MET A 1 -11.86 -9.23 6.66
C MET A 1 -11.68 -9.78 8.08
N THR A 2 -11.02 -10.93 8.25
CA THR A 2 -10.55 -11.47 9.55
C THR A 2 -9.04 -11.70 9.58
N LYS A 3 -8.46 -11.95 10.76
CA LYS A 3 -7.04 -12.32 10.90
C LYS A 3 -6.71 -13.60 10.16
N ASP A 4 -7.49 -14.64 10.39
CA ASP A 4 -7.31 -15.95 9.74
C ASP A 4 -7.38 -15.81 8.21
N GLU A 5 -8.23 -14.93 7.68
CA GLU A 5 -8.28 -14.67 6.23
C GLU A 5 -6.96 -14.07 5.70
N ILE A 6 -6.35 -13.13 6.44
CA ILE A 6 -5.04 -12.55 6.08
C ILE A 6 -3.96 -13.62 6.11
N GLU A 7 -3.87 -14.38 7.20
CA GLU A 7 -2.83 -15.39 7.40
C GLU A 7 -2.94 -16.54 6.39
N ASN A 8 -4.16 -17.02 6.12
CA ASN A 8 -4.42 -18.04 5.11
C ASN A 8 -4.09 -17.53 3.70
N TYR A 9 -4.42 -16.27 3.39
CA TYR A 9 -4.10 -15.71 2.07
C TYR A 9 -2.59 -15.56 1.86
N ILE A 10 -1.85 -15.11 2.88
CA ILE A 10 -0.39 -14.96 2.81
C ILE A 10 0.30 -16.34 2.70
N SER A 11 -0.15 -17.33 3.48
CA SER A 11 0.49 -18.65 3.51
C SER A 11 0.22 -19.50 2.26
N ILE A 12 -0.96 -19.37 1.66
CA ILE A 12 -1.40 -20.21 0.52
C ILE A 12 -1.29 -19.45 -0.81
N GLY A 13 -1.31 -18.11 -0.77
CA GLY A 13 -1.36 -17.27 -1.95
C GLY A 13 -0.04 -17.22 -2.71
N VAL A 14 -0.12 -17.28 -4.05
CA VAL A 14 1.03 -17.25 -4.97
C VAL A 14 1.93 -16.02 -4.77
N ARG A 15 1.34 -14.87 -4.38
CA ARG A 15 2.08 -13.61 -4.16
C ARG A 15 2.65 -13.47 -2.74
N GLY A 16 2.24 -14.30 -1.78
CA GLY A 16 2.70 -14.19 -0.39
C GLY A 16 2.38 -12.87 0.31
N ALA A 17 1.40 -12.11 -0.20
CA ALA A 17 1.00 -10.79 0.31
C ALA A 17 -0.49 -10.53 0.05
N VAL A 18 -1.14 -9.75 0.93
CA VAL A 18 -2.52 -9.27 0.77
C VAL A 18 -2.57 -7.75 0.75
N CYS A 19 -3.19 -7.19 -0.29
CA CYS A 19 -3.49 -5.77 -0.43
C CYS A 19 -4.77 -5.45 0.32
N VAL A 20 -4.66 -4.68 1.40
CA VAL A 20 -5.78 -4.36 2.31
C VAL A 20 -6.29 -2.94 2.13
N TYR A 21 -5.56 -2.11 1.39
CA TYR A 21 -5.93 -0.73 1.09
C TYR A 21 -5.39 -0.34 -0.28
N ARG A 22 -6.19 0.37 -1.07
CA ARG A 22 -5.77 0.99 -2.33
C ARG A 22 -6.62 2.20 -2.65
N GLU A 23 -6.01 3.38 -2.70
CA GLU A 23 -6.70 4.63 -3.07
C GLU A 23 -5.78 5.59 -3.84
N ARG A 24 -6.37 6.45 -4.69
CA ARG A 24 -5.65 7.57 -5.33
C ARG A 24 -5.28 8.61 -4.26
N LEU A 25 -4.09 9.20 -4.35
CA LEU A 25 -3.72 10.31 -3.50
C LEU A 25 -4.48 11.57 -3.90
N LEU A 26 -5.25 12.17 -2.98
CA LEU A 26 -6.06 13.35 -3.28
C LEU A 26 -5.23 14.55 -3.77
N SER A 27 -4.03 14.75 -3.20
CA SER A 27 -3.13 15.83 -3.59
C SER A 27 -2.34 15.54 -4.88
N LEU A 28 -2.23 14.26 -5.26
CA LEU A 28 -1.45 13.78 -6.41
C LEU A 28 -2.24 12.65 -7.09
N PRO A 29 -3.34 12.96 -7.80
CA PRO A 29 -4.30 11.94 -8.25
C PRO A 29 -3.75 10.96 -9.29
N LEU A 30 -2.57 11.25 -9.85
CA LEU A 30 -1.82 10.36 -10.74
C LEU A 30 -1.06 9.26 -9.99
N LEU A 31 -1.07 9.29 -8.66
CA LEU A 31 -0.45 8.28 -7.81
C LEU A 31 -1.52 7.53 -7.03
N VAL A 32 -1.32 6.21 -6.93
CA VAL A 32 -2.13 5.29 -6.16
C VAL A 32 -1.28 4.76 -5.01
N MET A 33 -1.80 4.88 -3.80
CA MET A 33 -1.22 4.27 -2.62
C MET A 33 -1.83 2.89 -2.43
N SER A 34 -1.00 1.85 -2.34
CA SER A 34 -1.40 0.49 -2.02
C SER A 34 -0.70 0.04 -0.74
N ILE A 35 -1.44 -0.63 0.17
CA ILE A 35 -0.87 -1.18 1.40
C ILE A 35 -1.00 -2.70 1.40
N TYR A 36 0.13 -3.38 1.53
CA TYR A 36 0.22 -4.83 1.55
C TYR A 36 0.74 -5.36 2.87
N ILE A 37 0.13 -6.45 3.33
CA ILE A 37 0.64 -7.24 4.44
C ILE A 37 1.26 -8.51 3.85
N SER A 38 2.52 -8.78 4.17
CA SER A 38 3.25 -9.97 3.73
C SER A 38 4.03 -10.60 4.90
N GLY A 39 4.71 -11.72 4.65
CA GLY A 39 5.56 -12.38 5.64
C GLY A 39 5.03 -13.75 6.05
N LYS A 40 5.10 -14.09 7.33
CA LYS A 40 4.68 -15.38 7.88
C LYS A 40 4.16 -15.24 9.30
N MET A 41 3.50 -16.27 9.82
CA MET A 41 2.95 -16.26 11.18
C MET A 41 3.98 -15.77 12.22
N GLY A 42 3.57 -14.80 13.03
CA GLY A 42 4.37 -14.14 14.05
C GLY A 42 5.40 -13.12 13.54
N ARG A 43 5.60 -12.99 12.22
CA ARG A 43 6.55 -12.04 11.59
C ARG A 43 5.97 -11.52 10.28
N PHE A 44 5.17 -10.48 10.38
CA PHE A 44 4.55 -9.82 9.24
C PHE A 44 5.24 -8.51 8.91
N ILE A 45 5.17 -8.12 7.65
CA ILE A 45 5.78 -6.92 7.11
C ILE A 45 4.67 -6.11 6.44
N LEU A 46 4.65 -4.82 6.73
CA LEU A 46 3.81 -3.85 6.04
C LEU A 46 4.61 -3.24 4.89
N ASN A 47 4.10 -3.36 3.67
CA ASN A 47 4.67 -2.69 2.50
C ASN A 47 3.67 -1.64 2.02
N ILE A 48 4.17 -0.47 1.66
CA ILE A 48 3.37 0.62 1.10
C ILE A 48 4.00 1.02 -0.21
N ASP A 49 3.24 0.85 -1.28
CA ASP A 49 3.65 1.20 -2.63
C ASP A 49 2.90 2.45 -3.06
N PHE A 50 3.64 3.39 -3.65
CA PHE A 50 3.11 4.53 -4.36
C PHE A 50 3.40 4.33 -5.84
N ASP A 51 2.40 3.93 -6.59
CA ASP A 51 2.53 3.62 -8.01
C ASP A 51 1.91 4.75 -8.84
N PRO A 52 2.48 5.07 -10.02
CA PRO A 52 1.74 5.73 -11.07
C PRO A 52 0.44 4.98 -11.36
N ILE A 53 -0.62 5.73 -11.62
CA ILE A 53 -1.97 5.21 -11.84
C ILE A 53 -2.02 4.12 -12.92
N ASP A 54 -1.26 4.28 -14.00
CA ASP A 54 -1.12 3.36 -15.12
C ASP A 54 -0.12 2.21 -14.89
N MET A 55 0.60 2.23 -13.77
CA MET A 55 1.66 1.26 -13.42
C MET A 55 1.43 0.56 -12.08
N VAL A 56 0.20 0.55 -11.57
CA VAL A 56 -0.13 -0.16 -10.33
C VAL A 56 0.19 -1.65 -10.44
N ASP A 57 0.85 -2.21 -9.42
CA ASP A 57 1.29 -3.63 -9.37
C ASP A 57 2.39 -4.02 -10.39
N THR A 58 3.03 -3.09 -11.12
CA THR A 58 4.14 -3.42 -12.04
C THR A 58 5.50 -3.51 -11.34
N GLY A 59 5.63 -2.90 -10.16
CA GLY A 59 6.88 -2.81 -9.40
C GLY A 59 7.77 -1.61 -9.76
N GLU A 60 7.28 -0.68 -10.58
CA GLU A 60 8.01 0.53 -11.00
C GLU A 60 7.76 1.75 -10.09
N GLY A 61 6.98 1.58 -9.01
CA GLY A 61 6.66 2.64 -8.05
C GLY A 61 7.69 2.82 -6.93
N TRP A 62 7.29 3.56 -5.89
CA TRP A 62 8.08 3.78 -4.68
C TRP A 62 7.55 2.92 -3.54
N SER A 63 8.37 2.00 -3.07
CA SER A 63 8.00 1.03 -2.03
C SER A 63 8.68 1.33 -0.71
N TRP A 64 7.87 1.40 0.34
CA TRP A 64 8.31 1.45 1.74
C TRP A 64 8.06 0.12 2.41
N GLN A 65 8.99 -0.31 3.25
CA GLN A 65 8.88 -1.57 3.97
C GLN A 65 9.12 -1.36 5.47
N SER A 66 8.21 -1.89 6.29
CA SER A 66 8.37 -1.89 7.73
C SER A 66 9.36 -2.96 8.20
N GLU A 67 9.81 -2.83 9.45
CA GLU A 67 10.37 -3.99 10.14
C GLU A 67 9.31 -5.09 10.33
N ALA A 68 9.77 -6.29 10.67
CA ALA A 68 8.85 -7.39 10.95
C ALA A 68 8.18 -7.20 12.32
N VAL A 69 6.85 -7.20 12.34
CA VAL A 69 6.00 -6.99 13.53
C VAL A 69 4.90 -8.06 13.60
N THR A 70 4.08 -8.01 14.65
CA THR A 70 2.92 -8.90 14.78
C THR A 70 1.77 -8.44 13.87
N LEU A 71 0.86 -9.36 13.52
CA LEU A 71 -0.32 -9.01 12.73
C LEU A 71 -1.25 -8.07 13.52
N GLU A 72 -1.33 -8.26 14.84
CA GLU A 72 -2.05 -7.41 15.78
C GLU A 72 -1.61 -5.95 15.68
N ASP A 73 -0.29 -5.71 15.70
CA ASP A 73 0.27 -4.36 15.63
C ASP A 73 -0.03 -3.71 14.28
N ILE A 74 0.10 -4.47 13.17
CA ILE A 74 -0.27 -3.99 11.83
C ILE A 74 -1.76 -3.63 11.79
N ILE A 75 -2.63 -4.48 12.32
CA ILE A 75 -4.07 -4.23 12.35
C ILE A 75 -4.36 -2.94 13.10
N HIS A 76 -3.81 -2.79 14.31
CA HIS A 76 -4.03 -1.61 15.11
C HIS A 76 -3.58 -0.33 14.39
N VAL A 77 -2.37 -0.32 13.83
CA VAL A 77 -1.82 0.81 13.07
C VAL A 77 -2.72 1.18 11.89
N LEU A 78 -3.18 0.19 11.14
CA LEU A 78 -4.01 0.41 9.96
C LEU A 78 -5.45 0.77 10.27
N GLU A 79 -6.04 0.28 11.37
CA GLU A 79 -7.38 0.70 11.80
C GLU A 79 -7.41 2.18 12.16
N VAL A 80 -6.34 2.67 12.82
CA VAL A 80 -6.15 4.10 13.10
C VAL A 80 -5.93 4.87 11.79
N PHE A 81 -5.01 4.41 10.95
CA PHE A 81 -4.66 5.09 9.69
C PHE A 81 -5.86 5.22 8.74
N GLN A 82 -6.61 4.15 8.53
CA GLN A 82 -7.76 4.11 7.62
C GLN A 82 -9.05 4.60 8.28
N SER A 83 -9.07 4.81 9.60
CA SER A 83 -10.27 5.06 10.39
C SER A 83 -11.38 4.03 10.13
N LYS A 84 -11.00 2.77 9.92
CA LYS A 84 -11.90 1.66 9.56
C LYS A 84 -11.47 0.38 10.27
N PRO A 85 -12.37 -0.32 10.97
CA PRO A 85 -12.04 -1.59 11.60
C PRO A 85 -11.80 -2.71 10.56
N LEU A 86 -11.02 -3.72 10.93
CA LEU A 86 -10.61 -4.87 10.09
C LEU A 86 -11.80 -5.55 9.40
N LEU A 87 -12.96 -5.59 10.05
CA LEU A 87 -14.17 -6.20 9.51
C LEU A 87 -14.59 -5.57 8.17
N HIS A 88 -14.30 -4.28 7.96
CA HIS A 88 -14.63 -3.52 6.75
C HIS A 88 -13.52 -3.52 5.70
N TRP A 89 -12.39 -4.16 5.95
CA TRP A 89 -11.32 -4.25 4.97
C TRP A 89 -11.65 -5.24 3.86
N GLU A 90 -11.16 -4.95 2.66
CA GLU A 90 -11.30 -5.76 1.46
C GLU A 90 -9.93 -6.26 1.00
N ASN A 91 -9.88 -7.44 0.35
CA ASN A 91 -8.67 -7.90 -0.33
C ASN A 91 -8.68 -7.38 -1.77
N PHE A 92 -7.91 -6.34 -2.03
CA PHE A 92 -7.86 -5.69 -3.33
C PHE A 92 -7.20 -6.57 -4.41
N ASN A 93 -6.37 -7.56 -4.05
CA ASN A 93 -5.86 -8.54 -5.02
C ASN A 93 -6.98 -9.45 -5.57
N LYS A 94 -8.04 -9.70 -4.79
CA LYS A 94 -9.21 -10.49 -5.24
C LYS A 94 -10.25 -9.66 -5.99
N ALA A 95 -10.28 -8.35 -5.76
CA ALA A 95 -11.38 -7.49 -6.20
C ALA A 95 -11.35 -7.10 -7.68
N GLY A 96 -10.35 -7.50 -8.47
CA GLY A 96 -10.28 -7.18 -9.91
C GLY A 96 -10.24 -5.67 -10.22
N LYS A 97 -9.93 -4.81 -9.22
CA LYS A 97 -9.97 -3.35 -9.30
C LYS A 97 -8.79 -2.74 -10.10
N LEU A 98 -8.10 -3.53 -10.92
CA LEU A 98 -7.02 -3.07 -11.80
C LEU A 98 -7.53 -2.18 -12.95
N SER A 99 -8.79 -2.34 -13.36
CA SER A 99 -9.37 -1.64 -14.52
C SER A 99 -9.82 -0.19 -14.26
N TYR A 100 -9.59 0.38 -13.06
CA TYR A 100 -10.06 1.72 -12.71
C TYR A 100 -9.08 2.86 -13.03
N TYR A 101 -7.91 2.53 -13.56
CA TYR A 101 -6.75 3.41 -13.56
C TYR A 101 -6.08 3.52 -14.95
N ASP A 102 -6.83 3.24 -16.02
CA ASP A 102 -6.39 3.40 -17.41
C ASP A 102 -6.78 4.81 -17.91
N GLU A 103 -6.13 5.83 -17.35
CA GLU A 103 -6.29 7.23 -17.78
C GLU A 103 -5.05 7.65 -18.56
N ASN A 104 -5.25 8.28 -19.74
CA ASN A 104 -4.15 8.91 -20.46
C ASN A 104 -3.64 10.09 -19.61
N VAL A 105 -2.45 9.90 -19.03
CA VAL A 105 -1.79 10.92 -18.22
C VAL A 105 -1.00 11.86 -19.12
N ASP A 106 -1.17 13.18 -18.94
CA ASP A 106 -0.29 14.17 -19.57
C ASP A 106 1.10 14.07 -18.95
N ASN A 107 2.11 13.77 -19.78
CA ASN A 107 3.49 13.57 -19.36
C ASN A 107 4.09 14.80 -18.65
N GLU A 108 3.71 16.03 -19.04
CA GLU A 108 4.23 17.23 -18.39
C GLU A 108 3.63 17.41 -17.00
N GLU A 109 2.32 17.16 -16.86
CA GLU A 109 1.62 17.19 -15.57
C GLU A 109 2.16 16.11 -14.62
N TYR A 110 2.43 14.91 -15.15
CA TYR A 110 3.03 13.82 -14.40
C TYR A 110 4.40 14.19 -13.85
N LEU A 111 5.31 14.71 -14.69
CA LEU A 111 6.67 15.06 -14.27
C LEU A 111 6.69 16.12 -13.16
N GLN A 112 5.78 17.11 -13.23
CA GLN A 112 5.66 18.13 -12.19
C GLN A 112 5.16 17.55 -10.86
N LYS A 113 4.14 16.68 -10.92
CA LYS A 113 3.58 16.01 -9.74
C LYS A 113 4.54 15.00 -9.13
N GLU A 114 5.27 14.26 -9.96
CA GLU A 114 6.32 13.34 -9.53
C GLU A 114 7.45 14.09 -8.83
N THR A 115 7.88 15.24 -9.37
CA THR A 115 8.89 16.09 -8.71
C THR A 115 8.42 16.49 -7.31
N SER A 116 7.18 16.98 -7.19
CA SER A 116 6.59 17.37 -5.91
C SER A 116 6.47 16.17 -4.95
N PHE A 117 6.16 14.98 -5.45
CA PHE A 117 6.13 13.75 -4.65
C PHE A 117 7.51 13.41 -4.07
N LYS A 118 8.56 13.48 -4.90
CA LYS A 118 9.93 13.19 -4.49
C LYS A 118 10.47 14.22 -3.51
N THR A 119 10.26 15.52 -3.77
CA THR A 119 10.85 16.59 -2.96
C THR A 119 10.03 16.90 -1.72
N ASP A 120 8.73 17.13 -1.89
CA ASP A 120 7.89 17.72 -0.84
C ASP A 120 7.27 16.63 0.03
N MET A 121 6.94 15.48 -0.57
CA MET A 121 6.36 14.32 0.13
C MET A 121 7.41 13.27 0.53
N LEU A 122 8.68 13.50 0.17
CA LEU A 122 9.81 12.59 0.45
C LEU A 122 9.49 11.16 0.00
N TYR A 123 9.09 10.99 -1.26
CA TYR A 123 8.71 9.69 -1.82
C TYR A 123 7.53 9.04 -1.06
N GLY A 124 6.67 9.83 -0.44
CA GLY A 124 5.52 9.35 0.32
C GLY A 124 5.78 9.08 1.80
N GLU A 125 6.99 9.34 2.33
CA GLU A 125 7.31 9.16 3.76
C GLU A 125 6.29 9.85 4.68
N LYS A 126 5.84 11.06 4.29
CA LYS A 126 4.87 11.85 5.06
C LYS A 126 3.45 11.27 5.08
N LEU A 127 3.17 10.26 4.26
CA LEU A 127 1.89 9.57 4.16
C LEU A 127 1.90 8.21 4.84
N LEU A 128 3.04 7.79 5.41
CA LEU A 128 3.14 6.50 6.06
C LEU A 128 2.37 6.48 7.40
N PRO A 129 1.71 5.36 7.72
CA PRO A 129 1.17 5.13 9.05
C PRO A 129 2.22 5.31 10.15
N LEU A 130 1.81 5.97 11.22
CA LEU A 130 2.61 6.10 12.44
C LEU A 130 2.49 4.84 13.31
N GLY A 131 3.45 4.64 14.22
CA GLY A 131 3.43 3.52 15.16
C GLY A 131 4.08 2.24 14.64
N ILE A 132 4.74 2.29 13.47
CA ILE A 132 5.56 1.22 12.92
C ILE A 132 6.90 1.78 12.44
N ASN A 133 7.98 1.01 12.56
CA ASN A 133 9.30 1.43 12.08
C ASN A 133 9.49 1.03 10.62
N TRP A 134 9.87 2.00 9.79
CA TRP A 134 10.14 1.83 8.36
C TRP A 134 11.64 1.68 8.10
N VAL A 135 12.03 0.55 7.49
CA VAL A 135 13.44 0.16 7.29
C VAL A 135 13.83 0.11 5.82
N GLY A 136 12.92 -0.32 4.94
CA GLY A 136 13.11 -0.24 3.49
C GLY A 136 12.57 1.07 2.97
N ARG A 137 13.37 1.76 2.15
CA ARG A 137 13.05 3.07 1.59
C ARG A 137 13.24 3.02 0.06
N PRO A 138 12.46 3.81 -0.70
CA PRO A 138 12.58 3.92 -2.15
C PRO A 138 13.92 4.52 -2.62
#